data_AF-A0A7G6RL49-F1
#
_entry.id   AF-A0A7G6RL49-F1
#
_cell.length_a   1.000
_cell.length_b   1.000
_cell.length_c   1.000
_cell.angle_alpha   90.00
_cell.angle_beta   90.00
_cell.angle_gamma   90.00
#
_symmetry.space_group_name_H-M   'P 1'
#
loop_
_entity.id
_entity.type
_entity.pdbx_description
1 polymer ?
#
loop_
_entity_poly.entity_id
_entity_poly.type
_entity_poly.pdbx_seq_one_letter_code
_entity_poly.pdbx_strand_id
1 'polypeptide(L)'
;MSEYGSEKSKMSTVEFCQNALRAEIAPPSIGTVKARIRSAARDLGWTYTRTKDAWYGEPRMSIKPHELFRVEAVSGLSYAREEMRTNDAAIERATALLGGEDAHLIRTVVTAVFAALGLSHRAGT
;
A
#
# COMPACT_ATOMS: atom_id res chain seq x y z
N MET A 1 -19.66 35.74 -9.89
CA MET A 1 -18.73 35.09 -8.94
C MET A 1 -18.85 33.60 -9.17
N SER A 2 -17.83 32.99 -9.79
CA SER A 2 -17.90 31.59 -10.25
C SER A 2 -17.27 30.66 -9.23
N GLU A 3 -18.08 30.06 -8.37
CA GLU A 3 -17.73 28.92 -7.50
C GLU A 3 -17.61 27.60 -8.29
N TYR A 4 -16.85 27.59 -9.39
CA TYR A 4 -16.65 26.39 -10.21
C TYR A 4 -15.18 26.02 -10.41
N GLY A 5 -14.30 26.57 -9.57
CA GLY A 5 -12.85 26.50 -9.77
C GLY A 5 -12.05 25.54 -8.88
N SER A 6 -12.67 24.79 -7.95
CA SER A 6 -11.90 24.07 -6.92
C SER A 6 -12.33 22.62 -6.66
N GLU A 7 -12.93 21.95 -7.65
CA GLU A 7 -13.04 20.48 -7.68
C GLU A 7 -11.94 19.88 -8.57
N LYS A 8 -10.68 20.30 -8.39
CA LYS A 8 -9.55 19.51 -8.91
C LYS A 8 -9.42 18.24 -8.07
N SER A 9 -10.33 17.31 -8.37
CA SER A 9 -10.32 15.86 -8.20
C SER A 9 -9.52 15.37 -7.00
N LYS A 10 -10.18 15.27 -5.83
CA LYS A 10 -9.71 14.42 -4.72
C LYS A 10 -9.72 12.97 -5.24
N MET A 11 -8.61 12.51 -5.78
CA MET A 11 -8.44 11.12 -6.20
C MET A 11 -8.69 10.21 -5.01
N SER A 12 -9.58 9.21 -5.17
CA SER A 12 -9.81 8.22 -4.13
C SER A 12 -8.59 7.31 -3.99
N THR A 13 -8.39 6.71 -2.81
CA THR A 13 -7.29 5.78 -2.56
C THR A 13 -7.35 4.56 -3.49
N VAL A 14 -8.56 4.14 -3.89
CA VAL A 14 -8.77 3.04 -4.84
C VAL A 14 -8.32 3.44 -6.24
N GLU A 15 -8.68 4.65 -6.70
CA GLU A 15 -8.22 5.17 -8.00
C GLU A 15 -6.69 5.35 -8.03
N PHE A 16 -6.09 5.82 -6.92
CA PHE A 16 -4.63 5.87 -6.79
C PHE A 16 -4.01 4.49 -6.97
N CYS A 17 -4.51 3.48 -6.24
CA CYS A 17 -4.00 2.12 -6.36
C CYS A 17 -4.21 1.55 -7.77
N GLN A 18 -5.35 1.82 -8.40
CA GLN A 18 -5.63 1.40 -9.78
C GLN A 18 -4.63 2.01 -10.76
N ASN A 19 -4.35 3.31 -10.64
CA ASN A 19 -3.41 4.01 -11.49
C ASN A 19 -1.98 3.48 -11.27
N ALA A 20 -1.54 3.38 -10.02
CA ALA A 20 -0.23 2.82 -9.66
C ALA A 20 -0.05 1.40 -10.19
N LEU A 21 -1.08 0.54 -10.06
CA LEU A 21 -1.07 -0.83 -10.57
C LEU A 21 -0.86 -0.89 -12.09
N ARG A 22 -1.55 -0.02 -12.84
CA ARG A 22 -1.56 -0.07 -14.30
C ARG A 22 -0.38 0.63 -14.95
N ALA A 23 0.11 1.70 -14.34
CA ALA A 23 1.20 2.52 -14.88
C ALA A 23 2.57 2.01 -14.41
N GLU A 24 2.75 1.80 -13.11
CA GLU A 24 4.07 1.59 -12.51
C GLU A 24 4.34 0.13 -12.16
N ILE A 25 3.41 -0.51 -11.43
CA ILE A 25 3.66 -1.85 -10.86
C ILE A 25 3.58 -2.93 -11.93
N ALA A 26 2.55 -2.90 -12.77
CA ALA A 26 2.38 -3.86 -13.84
C ALA A 26 2.05 -3.15 -15.16
N PRO A 27 3.04 -2.55 -15.84
CA PRO A 27 2.84 -1.87 -17.11
C PRO A 27 2.39 -2.82 -18.22
N PRO A 28 1.85 -2.29 -19.35
CA PRO A 28 1.43 -3.10 -20.50
C PRO A 28 2.53 -3.99 -21.08
N SER A 29 3.80 -3.64 -20.90
CA SER A 29 4.97 -4.42 -21.35
C SER A 29 5.05 -5.83 -20.75
N ILE A 30 4.41 -6.08 -19.60
CA ILE A 30 4.36 -7.42 -18.98
C ILE A 30 3.44 -8.38 -19.77
N GLY A 31 2.51 -7.85 -20.58
CA GLY A 31 1.64 -8.62 -21.45
C GLY A 31 0.16 -8.54 -21.07
N THR A 32 -0.54 -9.68 -21.15
CA THR A 32 -2.01 -9.71 -20.96
C THR A 32 -2.44 -9.20 -19.59
N VAL A 33 -3.66 -8.67 -19.49
CA VAL A 33 -4.23 -8.19 -18.20
C VAL A 33 -4.14 -9.26 -17.11
N LYS A 34 -4.43 -10.52 -17.43
CA LYS A 34 -4.34 -11.63 -16.47
C LYS A 34 -2.90 -11.87 -15.98
N ALA A 35 -1.90 -11.72 -16.86
CA ALA A 35 -0.49 -11.83 -16.48
C ALA A 35 -0.07 -10.65 -15.59
N ARG A 36 -0.49 -9.44 -15.93
CA ARG A 36 -0.23 -8.21 -15.16
C ARG A 36 -0.79 -8.28 -13.75
N ILE A 37 -2.05 -8.70 -13.60
CA ILE A 37 -2.69 -8.88 -12.28
C ILE A 37 -1.94 -9.93 -11.47
N ARG A 38 -1.49 -11.04 -12.08
CA ARG A 38 -0.68 -12.04 -11.37
C ARG A 38 0.70 -11.52 -10.96
N SER A 39 1.35 -10.70 -11.79
CA SER A 39 2.62 -10.08 -11.45
C SER A 39 2.45 -9.16 -10.25
N ALA A 40 1.53 -8.19 -10.35
CA ALA A 40 1.24 -7.24 -9.29
C ALA A 40 0.82 -7.94 -7.98
N ALA A 41 0.06 -9.02 -8.04
CA ALA A 41 -0.32 -9.79 -6.86
C ALA A 41 0.90 -10.35 -6.12
N ARG A 42 1.92 -10.84 -6.84
CA ARG A 42 3.17 -11.32 -6.25
C ARG A 42 3.99 -10.18 -5.67
N ASP A 43 4.12 -9.08 -6.41
CA ASP A 43 4.94 -7.94 -5.99
C ASP A 43 4.35 -7.24 -4.75
N LEU A 44 3.02 -7.17 -4.67
CA LEU A 44 2.29 -6.60 -3.53
C LEU A 44 2.07 -7.59 -2.38
N GLY A 45 2.27 -8.90 -2.60
CA GLY A 45 1.90 -9.93 -1.63
C GLY A 45 0.37 -10.05 -1.42
N TRP A 46 -0.42 -9.63 -2.40
CA TRP A 46 -1.88 -9.68 -2.37
C TRP A 46 -2.41 -10.96 -2.99
N THR A 47 -3.65 -11.33 -2.66
CA THR A 47 -4.34 -12.38 -3.42
C THR A 47 -4.67 -11.89 -4.83
N TYR A 48 -4.81 -12.82 -5.77
CA TYR A 48 -5.20 -12.48 -7.14
C TYR A 48 -6.52 -11.72 -7.19
N THR A 49 -7.54 -12.17 -6.44
CA THR A 49 -8.85 -11.51 -6.39
C THR A 49 -8.72 -10.09 -5.84
N ARG A 50 -7.98 -9.91 -4.73
CA ARG A 50 -7.74 -8.58 -4.16
C ARG A 50 -7.09 -7.62 -5.15
N THR A 51 -6.09 -8.12 -5.87
CA THR A 51 -5.38 -7.34 -6.90
C THR A 51 -6.28 -7.04 -8.09
N LYS A 52 -7.11 -7.99 -8.50
CA LYS A 52 -8.11 -7.83 -9.57
C LYS A 52 -9.15 -6.76 -9.20
N ASP A 53 -9.64 -6.77 -7.96
CA ASP A 53 -10.63 -5.80 -7.49
C ASP A 53 -10.03 -4.39 -7.46
N ALA A 54 -8.79 -4.25 -6.99
CA ALA A 54 -8.01 -3.01 -7.09
C ALA A 54 -7.80 -2.58 -8.55
N TRP A 55 -7.47 -3.55 -9.42
CA TRP A 55 -7.22 -3.34 -10.84
C TRP A 55 -8.42 -2.72 -11.54
N TYR A 56 -9.63 -3.18 -11.22
CA TYR A 56 -10.87 -2.65 -11.80
C TYR A 56 -11.46 -1.48 -11.02
N GLY A 57 -10.87 -1.11 -9.87
CA GLY A 57 -11.35 -0.02 -9.05
C GLY A 57 -12.71 -0.33 -8.42
N GLU A 58 -12.86 -1.54 -7.88
CA GLU A 58 -14.11 -2.00 -7.27
C GLU A 58 -14.64 -0.97 -6.24
N PRO A 59 -15.84 -0.38 -6.45
CA PRO A 59 -16.32 0.75 -5.63
C PRO A 59 -16.45 0.45 -4.13
N ARG A 60 -16.68 -0.81 -3.76
CA ARG A 60 -16.84 -1.25 -2.37
C ARG A 60 -15.52 -1.62 -1.68
N MET A 61 -14.41 -1.60 -2.43
CA MET A 61 -13.09 -1.93 -1.92
C MET A 61 -12.58 -0.84 -1.00
N SER A 62 -12.35 -1.16 0.27
CA SER A 62 -11.52 -0.33 1.15
C SER A 62 -10.06 -0.74 1.01
N ILE A 63 -9.13 0.22 0.96
CA ILE A 63 -7.68 -0.04 1.00
C ILE A 63 -7.20 0.24 2.42
N LYS A 64 -6.54 -0.75 3.05
CA LYS A 64 -5.96 -0.57 4.38
C LYS A 64 -4.66 0.24 4.31
N PRO A 65 -4.26 0.96 5.37
CA PRO A 65 -3.02 1.76 5.36
C PRO A 65 -1.77 0.97 4.96
N HIS A 66 -1.57 -0.25 5.48
CA HIS A 66 -0.42 -1.08 5.12
C HIS A 66 -0.43 -1.54 3.66
N GLU A 67 -1.62 -1.72 3.06
CA GLU A 67 -1.77 -2.03 1.64
C GLU A 67 -1.37 -0.82 0.79
N LEU A 68 -1.78 0.38 1.21
CA LEU A 68 -1.40 1.63 0.56
C LEU A 68 0.11 1.87 0.62
N PHE A 69 0.73 1.74 1.80
CA PHE A 69 2.19 1.86 1.94
C PHE A 69 2.94 0.85 1.08
N ARG A 70 2.40 -0.36 0.92
CA ARG A 70 3.00 -1.36 0.02
C ARG A 70 2.90 -0.93 -1.44
N VAL A 71 1.76 -0.38 -1.87
CA VAL A 71 1.58 0.15 -3.21
C VAL A 71 2.55 1.30 -3.47
N GLU A 72 2.70 2.24 -2.54
CA GLU A 72 3.65 3.34 -2.64
C GLU A 72 5.10 2.84 -2.73
N ALA A 73 5.48 1.91 -1.86
CA ALA A 73 6.83 1.34 -1.84
C ALA A 73 7.19 0.59 -3.14
N VAL A 74 6.23 -0.12 -3.75
CA VAL A 74 6.47 -0.88 -4.99
C VAL A 74 6.37 0.01 -6.23
N SER A 75 5.47 0.99 -6.24
CA SER A 75 5.28 1.89 -7.39
C SER A 75 6.25 3.07 -7.41
N GLY A 76 6.85 3.42 -6.27
CA GLY A 76 7.62 4.66 -6.11
C GLY A 76 6.75 5.93 -6.07
N LEU A 77 5.42 5.80 -6.10
CA LEU A 77 4.49 6.91 -6.00
C LEU A 77 4.15 7.20 -4.53
N SER A 78 3.83 8.46 -4.22
CA SER A 78 3.32 8.85 -2.90
C SER A 78 1.89 9.35 -3.01
N TYR A 79 0.99 8.78 -2.21
CA TYR A 79 -0.38 9.22 -2.08
C TYR A 79 -0.44 10.40 -1.11
N ALA A 80 -0.34 11.61 -1.65
CA ALA A 80 -0.47 12.82 -0.85
C ALA A 80 -1.93 13.04 -0.42
N ARG A 81 -2.31 12.57 0.77
CA ARG A 81 -3.58 12.93 1.41
C ARG A 81 -3.32 13.93 2.52
N GLU A 82 -3.84 15.14 2.35
CA GLU A 82 -3.80 16.26 3.32
C GLU A 82 -4.39 15.89 4.71
N GLU A 83 -5.13 14.77 4.80
CA GLU A 83 -5.84 14.26 5.98
C GLU A 83 -5.11 13.12 6.75
N MET A 84 -3.96 12.62 6.28
CA MET A 84 -3.22 11.55 7.01
C MET A 84 -2.64 12.03 8.36
N ARG A 85 -2.48 13.36 8.52
CA ARG A 85 -2.01 14.00 9.77
C ARG A 85 -2.85 13.64 11.01
N THR A 86 -4.13 13.36 10.84
CA THR A 86 -5.04 13.12 11.98
C THR A 86 -4.94 11.68 12.49
N ASN A 87 -4.70 10.71 11.60
CA ASN A 87 -4.58 9.29 11.97
C ASN A 87 -3.17 8.91 12.42
N ASP A 88 -2.13 9.52 11.84
CA ASP A 88 -0.76 9.31 12.31
C ASP A 88 -0.59 9.79 13.75
N ALA A 89 -1.25 10.88 14.16
CA ALA A 89 -1.27 11.33 15.55
C ALA A 89 -1.96 10.34 16.52
N ALA A 90 -2.81 9.44 16.02
CA ALA A 90 -3.45 8.39 16.82
C ALA A 90 -2.57 7.13 16.89
N ILE A 91 -1.90 6.79 15.78
CA ILE A 91 -0.92 5.70 15.73
C ILE A 91 0.32 6.07 16.56
N GLU A 92 0.83 7.29 16.45
CA GLU A 92 1.96 7.80 17.20
C GLU A 92 1.66 7.86 18.71
N ARG A 93 0.42 8.16 19.10
CA ARG A 93 -0.02 8.04 20.51
C ARG A 93 -0.10 6.59 20.98
N ALA A 94 -0.57 5.67 20.14
CA ALA A 94 -0.55 4.24 20.47
C ALA A 94 0.88 3.68 20.52
N THR A 95 1.77 4.14 19.63
CA THR A 95 3.20 3.81 19.62
C THR A 95 3.93 4.44 20.79
N ALA A 96 3.56 5.64 21.25
CA ALA A 96 4.13 6.24 22.46
C ALA A 96 3.68 5.51 23.73
N LEU A 97 2.45 4.96 23.75
CA LEU A 97 1.97 4.10 24.84
C LEU A 97 2.65 2.72 24.85
N LEU A 98 3.13 2.24 23.70
CA LEU A 98 3.84 0.96 23.55
C LEU A 98 5.38 1.12 23.49
N GLY A 99 5.87 2.35 23.32
CA GLY A 99 7.24 2.68 22.92
C GLY A 99 8.13 3.12 24.07
N GLY A 100 7.97 2.48 25.23
CA GLY A 100 8.89 2.61 26.35
C GLY A 100 10.14 1.73 26.23
N GLU A 101 10.20 0.75 25.32
CA GLU A 101 11.31 -0.20 25.28
C GLU A 101 11.76 -0.58 23.85
N ASP A 102 12.98 -0.14 23.55
CA ASP A 102 13.98 -0.63 22.60
C ASP A 102 13.57 -1.02 21.17
N ALA A 103 14.13 -0.28 20.20
CA ALA A 103 14.08 -0.57 18.76
C ALA A 103 14.55 -1.99 18.38
N HIS A 104 15.33 -2.65 19.25
CA HIS A 104 15.70 -4.06 19.11
C HIS A 104 14.49 -5.01 19.24
N LEU A 105 13.52 -4.70 20.09
CA LEU A 105 12.30 -5.49 20.26
C LEU A 105 11.42 -5.40 19.03
N ILE A 106 11.26 -4.20 18.46
CA ILE A 106 10.49 -4.01 17.22
C ILE A 106 11.12 -4.82 16.08
N ARG A 107 12.44 -4.73 15.89
CA ARG A 107 13.13 -5.55 14.88
C ARG A 107 12.94 -7.04 15.14
N THR A 108 12.99 -7.48 16.40
CA THR A 108 12.83 -8.90 16.77
C THR A 108 11.41 -9.39 16.52
N VAL A 109 10.38 -8.61 16.88
CA VAL A 109 8.97 -8.94 16.64
C VAL A 109 8.68 -8.98 15.14
N VAL A 110 9.14 -7.97 14.39
CA VAL A 110 9.01 -7.93 12.94
C VAL A 110 9.69 -9.14 12.30
N THR A 111 10.91 -9.46 12.71
CA THR A 111 11.66 -10.63 12.22
C THR A 111 10.97 -11.95 12.57
N ALA A 112 10.42 -12.07 13.79
CA ALA A 112 9.69 -13.25 14.23
C ALA A 112 8.38 -13.45 13.46
N VAL A 113 7.65 -12.37 13.15
CA VAL A 113 6.45 -12.42 12.30
C VAL A 113 6.81 -12.80 10.87
N PHE A 114 7.88 -12.22 10.30
CA PHE A 114 8.37 -12.62 8.97
C PHE A 114 8.84 -14.08 8.94
N ALA A 115 9.48 -14.58 9.99
CA ALA A 115 9.90 -15.97 10.13
C ALA A 115 8.68 -16.92 10.26
N ALA A 116 7.68 -16.56 11.07
CA ALA A 116 6.45 -17.33 11.24
C ALA A 116 5.60 -17.39 9.96
N LEU A 117 5.69 -16.37 9.11
CA LEU A 117 5.05 -16.31 7.79
C LEU A 117 5.91 -16.91 6.65
N GLY A 118 7.08 -17.48 6.97
CA GLY A 118 7.98 -18.12 5.98
C GLY A 118 8.71 -17.15 5.04
N LEU A 119 8.63 -15.85 5.31
CA LEU A 119 9.25 -14.77 4.54
C LEU A 119 10.66 -14.48 5.07
N SER A 120 11.55 -15.48 5.00
CA SER A 120 12.96 -15.26 5.36
C SER A 120 13.71 -14.65 4.18
N HIS A 121 14.09 -13.37 4.29
CA HIS A 121 15.10 -12.78 3.41
C HIS A 121 16.47 -13.27 3.86
N ARG A 122 17.12 -14.08 3.02
CA ARG A 122 18.48 -14.57 3.21
C ARG A 122 19.44 -13.42 2.92
N ALA A 123 19.69 -12.56 3.91
CA ALA A 123 20.82 -11.64 3.87
C ALA A 123 22.07 -12.41 4.29
N GLY A 124 22.85 -12.83 3.29
CA GLY A 124 24.21 -13.29 3.48
C GLY A 124 25.18 -12.12 3.48
N THR A 125 26.26 -12.33 4.23
CA THR A 125 27.48 -11.52 4.46
C THR A 125 27.33 -10.29 5.34
#